data_AF-A0A1J9QVF2-F1
#
_entry.id   AF-A0A1J9QVF2-F1
#
_cell.length_a   1.000
_cell.length_b   1.000
_cell.length_c   1.000
_cell.angle_alpha   90.00
_cell.angle_beta   90.00
_cell.angle_gamma   90.00
#
_symmetry.space_group_name_H-M   'P 1'
#
loop_
_entity.id
_entity.type
_entity.pdbx_description
1 polymer ?
#
loop_
_entity_poly.entity_id
_entity_poly.type
_entity_poly.pdbx_seq_one_letter_code
_entity_poly.pdbx_strand_id
1 'polypeptide(L)' 'MEAWVFDRSGPYSSAIIDVCADSRRFFQVLVGYTMMSDEELGLDTFIASDERGNKSITVKGPGNSEGKKVWLMDKWRA' A
#
# COMPACT_ATOMS: atom_id res chain seq x y z
N MET A 1 -4.10 -21.37 5.16
CA MET A 1 -3.64 -20.13 4.51
C MET A 1 -2.25 -19.81 5.02
N GLU A 2 -1.40 -19.20 4.22
CA GLU A 2 -0.11 -18.67 4.64
C GLU A 2 -0.07 -17.19 4.25
N ALA A 3 0.32 -16.30 5.15
CA ALA A 3 0.47 -14.88 4.84
C ALA A 3 1.87 -14.63 4.30
N TRP A 4 1.98 -13.84 3.24
CA TRP A 4 3.24 -13.55 2.56
C TRP A 4 3.52 -12.05 2.55
N VAL A 5 4.77 -11.69 2.83
CA VAL A 5 5.31 -10.33 2.74
C VAL A 5 6.47 -10.36 1.74
N PHE A 6 6.53 -9.37 0.85
CA PHE A 6 7.60 -9.22 -0.12
C PHE A 6 8.32 -7.91 0.15
N ASP A 7 9.61 -7.97 0.45
CA ASP A 7 10.44 -6.77 0.62
C ASP A 7 11.74 -6.88 -0.20
N ARG A 8 12.67 -5.93 0.00
CA ARG A 8 13.97 -5.90 -0.72
C ARG A 8 14.89 -7.09 -0.40
N SER A 9 14.68 -7.78 0.71
CA SER A 9 15.40 -9.01 1.09
C SER A 9 14.74 -10.29 0.58
N GLY A 10 13.52 -10.22 0.08
CA GLY A 10 12.84 -11.32 -0.60
C GLY A 10 11.46 -11.64 -0.01
N PRO A 11 10.89 -12.79 -0.40
CA PRO A 11 9.61 -13.24 0.14
C PRO A 11 9.80 -13.86 1.54
N TYR A 12 8.96 -13.41 2.47
CA TYR A 12 8.81 -13.98 3.81
C TYR A 12 7.40 -14.50 3.98
N SER A 13 7.27 -15.65 4.61
CA SER A 13 5.97 -16.22 4.91
C SER A 13 5.74 -16.39 6.40
N SER A 14 4.48 -16.36 6.81
CA SER A 14 4.06 -16.78 8.14
C SER A 14 4.07 -18.30 8.25
N ALA A 15 3.83 -18.83 9.44
CA ALA A 15 3.38 -20.21 9.55
C ALA A 15 2.00 -20.40 8.90
N ILE A 16 1.63 -21.66 8.61
CA ILE A 16 0.29 -22.01 8.14
C ILE A 16 -0.75 -21.63 9.21
N ILE A 17 -1.78 -20.92 8.77
CA ILE A 17 -2.99 -20.56 9.49
C ILE A 17 -4.12 -21.47 9.02
N ASP A 18 -4.65 -22.29 9.93
CA ASP A 18 -5.92 -22.98 9.66
C ASP A 18 -7.04 -21.95 9.76
N VAL A 19 -7.76 -21.70 8.67
CA VAL A 19 -8.78 -20.64 8.63
C VAL A 19 -9.98 -20.99 9.52
N CYS A 20 -10.31 -22.27 9.64
CA CYS A 20 -11.45 -22.72 10.42
C CYS A 20 -11.09 -22.82 11.91
N ALA A 21 -9.94 -23.43 12.22
CA ALA A 21 -9.50 -23.62 13.60
C ALA A 21 -8.92 -22.33 14.21
N ASP A 22 -8.22 -21.51 13.43
CA ASP A 22 -7.58 -20.25 13.87
C ASP A 22 -8.28 -19.00 13.30
N SER A 23 -9.61 -19.04 13.15
CA SER A 23 -10.39 -17.96 12.53
C SER A 23 -10.09 -16.57 13.10
N ARG A 24 -9.91 -16.45 14.42
CA ARG A 24 -9.52 -15.19 15.07
C ARG A 24 -8.18 -14.66 14.55
N ARG A 25 -7.17 -15.52 14.44
CA ARG A 25 -5.82 -15.15 13.98
C ARG A 25 -5.88 -14.73 12.51
N PHE A 26 -6.65 -15.44 11.69
CA PHE A 26 -6.89 -15.06 10.30
C PHE A 26 -7.51 -13.65 10.19
N PHE A 27 -8.56 -13.36 10.96
CA PHE A 27 -9.16 -12.02 10.95
C PHE A 27 -8.23 -10.93 11.49
N GLN A 28 -7.42 -11.23 12.50
CA GLN A 28 -6.44 -10.27 13.03
C GLN A 28 -5.40 -9.88 11.98
N VAL A 29 -4.93 -10.84 11.17
CA VAL A 29 -4.03 -10.55 10.05
C VAL A 29 -4.73 -9.63 9.06
N LEU A 30 -5.94 -9.97 8.60
CA LEU A 30 -6.69 -9.15 7.65
C LEU A 30 -6.93 -7.72 8.17
N VAL A 31 -7.46 -7.60 9.39
CA VAL A 31 -7.73 -6.30 10.01
C VAL A 31 -6.45 -5.49 10.16
N GLY A 32 -5.35 -6.12 10.57
CA GLY A 32 -4.03 -5.50 10.66
C GLY A 32 -3.61 -4.87 9.33
N TYR A 33 -3.63 -5.64 8.25
CA TYR A 33 -3.29 -5.13 6.91
C TYR A 33 -4.22 -4.01 6.43
N THR A 34 -5.53 -4.09 6.71
CA THR A 34 -6.46 -3.01 6.30
C THR A 34 -6.31 -1.72 7.10
N MET A 35 -5.69 -1.78 8.27
CA MET A 35 -5.46 -0.63 9.14
C MET A 35 -4.06 -0.02 8.96
N MET A 36 -3.15 -0.72 8.28
CA MET A 36 -1.80 -0.22 7.97
C MET A 36 -1.85 0.90 6.95
N SER A 37 -0.97 1.89 7.10
CA SER A 37 -0.81 2.95 6.10
C SER A 37 -0.09 2.45 4.85
N ASP A 38 -0.14 3.23 3.77
CA ASP A 38 0.59 2.94 2.54
C ASP A 38 2.10 2.78 2.81
N GLU A 39 2.67 3.61 3.70
CA GLU A 39 4.07 3.49 4.14
C GLU A 39 4.36 2.14 4.81
N GLU A 40 3.49 1.72 5.74
CA GLU A 40 3.66 0.47 6.50
C GLU A 40 3.49 -0.77 5.63
N LEU A 41 2.64 -0.68 4.61
CA LEU A 41 2.46 -1.71 3.59
C LEU A 41 3.61 -1.74 2.56
N GLY A 42 4.53 -0.77 2.60
CA GLY A 42 5.59 -0.63 1.59
C GLY A 42 5.06 -0.21 0.22
N LEU A 43 3.86 0.37 0.16
CA LEU A 43 3.30 0.95 -1.05
C LEU A 43 4.00 2.27 -1.38
N ASP A 44 3.84 2.73 -2.62
CA ASP A 44 4.38 4.02 -3.04
C ASP A 44 3.58 5.17 -2.40
N THR A 45 4.23 5.87 -1.47
CA THR A 45 3.63 6.98 -0.72
C THR A 45 3.74 8.32 -1.45
N PHE A 46 4.50 8.36 -2.55
CA PHE A 46 4.67 9.56 -3.37
C PHE A 46 3.60 9.67 -4.45
N ILE A 47 3.11 8.53 -4.98
CA ILE A 47 2.07 8.47 -6.01
C ILE A 47 0.71 8.18 -5.37
N ALA A 48 -0.12 9.21 -5.24
CA ALA A 48 -1.51 9.07 -4.83
C ALA A 48 -2.41 8.75 -6.04
N SER A 49 -3.33 7.79 -5.90
CA SER A 49 -4.37 7.49 -6.89
C SER A 49 -5.74 7.92 -6.36
N ASP A 50 -6.56 8.55 -7.20
CA ASP A 50 -7.97 8.84 -6.85
C ASP A 50 -8.90 7.65 -7.14
N GLU A 51 -10.19 7.79 -6.80
CA GLU A 51 -11.23 6.77 -7.05
C GLU A 51 -11.39 6.39 -8.53
N ARG A 52 -10.94 7.24 -9.46
CA ARG A 52 -10.97 7.01 -10.90
C ARG A 52 -9.66 6.42 -11.43
N GLY A 53 -8.69 6.18 -10.56
CA GLY A 53 -7.36 5.68 -10.90
C GLY A 53 -6.41 6.74 -11.47
N ASN A 54 -6.76 8.03 -11.39
CA ASN A 54 -5.85 9.09 -11.81
C ASN A 54 -4.72 9.22 -10.79
N LYS A 55 -3.49 9.15 -11.27
CA LYS A 55 -2.30 9.20 -10.43
C LYS A 55 -1.80 10.62 -10.29
N SER A 56 -1.28 10.97 -9.13
CA SER A 56 -0.69 12.29 -8.86
C SER A 56 0.48 12.18 -7.89
N ILE A 57 1.40 13.13 -7.96
CA ILE A 57 2.47 13.31 -6.98
C ILE A 57 2.28 14.64 -6.26
N THR A 58 2.64 14.70 -4.98
CA THR A 58 2.64 15.95 -4.21
C THR A 58 4.07 16.43 -4.01
N VAL A 59 4.40 17.58 -4.61
CA VAL A 59 5.73 18.20 -4.52
C VAL A 59 5.70 19.28 -3.44
N LYS A 60 6.44 19.10 -2.35
CA LYS A 60 6.62 20.11 -1.30
C LYS A 60 7.81 21.01 -1.64
N GLY A 61 7.58 22.33 -1.69
CA GLY A 61 8.63 23.34 -1.85
C GLY A 61 9.06 23.93 -0.51
N PRO A 62 10.25 24.54 -0.41
CA PRO A 62 10.69 25.18 0.81
C PRO A 62 9.71 26.30 1.22
N GLY A 63 9.20 26.22 2.45
CA GLY A 63 8.27 27.21 3.02
C GLY A 63 6.78 27.03 2.69
N ASN A 64 6.39 25.98 1.94
CA ASN A 64 4.98 25.69 1.66
C ASN A 64 4.55 24.36 2.30
N SER A 65 3.68 24.43 3.31
CA SER A 65 3.12 23.27 4.00
C SER A 65 2.10 22.48 3.18
N GLU A 66 1.45 23.12 2.20
CA GLU A 66 0.34 22.50 1.44
C GLU A 66 0.80 21.68 0.23
N GLY A 67 2.03 21.89 -0.26
CA GLY A 67 2.57 21.19 -1.44
C GLY A 67 1.79 21.50 -2.74
N LYS A 68 2.36 21.15 -3.89
CA LYS A 68 1.71 21.26 -5.20
C LYS A 68 1.43 19.86 -5.75
N LYS A 69 0.17 19.58 -6.09
CA LYS A 69 -0.24 18.32 -6.72
C LYS A 69 0.00 18.37 -8.23
N VAL A 70 0.71 17.39 -8.76
CA VAL A 70 0.99 17.22 -10.20
C VAL A 70 0.37 15.91 -10.65
N TRP A 71 -0.50 15.97 -11.66
CA TRP A 71 -1.17 14.79 -12.21
C TRP A 71 -0.26 14.06 -13.20
N LEU A 72 -0.16 12.75 -13.02
CA LEU A 72 0.48 11.84 -13.96
C LEU A 72 -0.57 11.47 -15.02
N MET A 73 -0.46 12.10 -16.18
CA MET A 73 -1.29 11.75 -17.34
C MET A 73 -0.72 10.48 -17.98
N ASP A 74 -1.57 9.49 -18.25
CA ASP A 74 -1.22 8.32 -19.06
C ASP A 74 -1.01 8.76 -20.51
N LYS A 75 0.21 9.21 -20.82
CA LYS A 75 0.57 9.66 -22.16
C LYS A 75 1.23 8.56 -22.97
N TRP A 76 0.63 7.37 -23.04
CA TRP A 76 1.05 6.33 -23.99
C TRP A 76 -0.13 5.46 -24.43
N ARG A 77 -0.97 6.03 -25.30
CA ARG A 77 -1.76 5.24 -26.26
C ARG A 77 -1.50 5.87 -27.64
N ALA A 78 -0.48 5.34 -28.32
CA ALA A 78 -0.26 5.55 -29.74
C ALA A 78 -0.96 4.40 -30.49
#